data_AF-A0A520EI92-F1
#
_entry.id   AF-A0A520EI92-F1
#
_cell.length_a   1.000
_cell.length_b   1.000
_cell.length_c   1.000
_cell.angle_alpha   90.00
_cell.angle_beta   90.00
_cell.angle_gamma   90.00
#
_symmetry.space_group_name_H-M   'P 1'
#
loop_
_entity.id
_entity.type
_entity.pdbx_description
1 polymer ?
#
loop_
_entity_poly.entity_id
_entity_poly.type
_entity_poly.pdbx_seq_one_letter_code
_entity_poly.pdbx_strand_id
1 'polypeptide(L)' 'MDKFSIGIFDSGYGGLTVFKSIAQKLPQYDYIYLGDNARS' A
#
# COMPACT_ATOMS: atom_id res chain seq x y z
N MET A 1 22.85 3.03 -0.37
CA MET A 1 21.78 3.48 0.53
C MET A 1 20.60 2.59 0.24
N ASP A 2 20.25 1.70 1.15
CA ASP A 2 19.16 0.75 0.93
C ASP A 2 17.83 1.50 0.82
N LYS A 3 17.10 1.26 -0.27
CA LYS A 3 15.81 1.91 -0.54
C LYS A 3 14.73 1.12 0.18
N PHE A 4 14.33 1.57 1.37
CA PHE A 4 13.27 0.92 2.13
C PHE A 4 11.90 1.35 1.60
N SER A 5 11.10 0.39 1.13
CA SER A 5 9.72 0.61 0.69
C SER A 5 8.74 0.33 1.83
N ILE A 6 7.65 1.09 1.89
CA ILE A 6 6.55 0.88 2.85
C ILE A 6 5.61 -0.18 2.27
N GLY A 7 5.58 -1.35 2.89
CA GLY A 7 4.63 -2.42 2.56
C GLY A 7 3.25 -2.16 3.18
N ILE A 8 2.20 -2.28 2.37
CA ILE A 8 0.80 -2.19 2.80
C ILE A 8 0.14 -3.50 2.39
N PHE A 9 -0.43 -4.20 3.37
CA PHE A 9 -1.16 -5.44 3.16
C PHE A 9 -2.64 -5.22 3.44
N ASP A 10 -3.51 -5.69 2.55
CA ASP A 10 -4.96 -5.53 2.65
C ASP A 10 -5.67 -6.81 2.20
N SER A 11 -6.80 -7.13 2.82
CA SER A 11 -7.57 -8.35 2.51
C SER A 11 -8.66 -8.15 1.46
N GLY A 12 -8.80 -6.95 0.89
CA GLY A 12 -9.85 -6.64 -0.09
C GLY A 12 -9.60 -5.36 -0.91
N TYR A 13 -10.67 -4.71 -1.36
CA TYR A 13 -10.60 -3.45 -2.14
C TYR A 13 -10.68 -2.19 -1.25
N GLY A 14 -11.05 -2.34 0.02
CA GLY A 14 -11.26 -1.22 0.95
C GLY A 14 -9.98 -0.46 1.29
N GLY A 15 -8.85 -1.15 1.39
CA GLY A 15 -7.56 -0.56 1.73
C GLY A 15 -6.94 0.27 0.62
N LEU A 16 -7.44 0.22 -0.63
CA LEU A 16 -7.01 1.15 -1.69
C LEU A 16 -7.35 2.60 -1.37
N THR A 17 -8.46 2.85 -0.68
CA THR A 17 -8.86 4.21 -0.27
C THR A 17 -7.90 4.76 0.79
N VAL A 18 -7.50 3.91 1.74
CA VAL A 18 -6.52 4.24 2.78
C VAL A 18 -5.13 4.44 2.15
N PHE A 19 -4.70 3.53 1.28
CA PHE A 19 -3.44 3.64 0.55
C PHE A 19 -3.35 4.96 -0.22
N LYS A 20 -4.40 5.33 -0.97
CA LYS A 20 -4.44 6.58 -1.72
C LYS A 20 -4.28 7.81 -0.82
N SER A 21 -4.91 7.80 0.35
CA SER A 21 -4.81 8.90 1.32
C SER A 21 -3.40 9.01 1.92
N ILE A 22 -2.73 7.89 2.15
CA ILE A 22 -1.36 7.85 2.67
C ILE A 22 -0.38 8.35 1.60
N ALA A 23 -0.46 7.82 0.38
CA ALA A 23 0.41 8.19 -0.73
C ALA A 23 0.29 9.68 -1.10
N GLN A 24 -0.91 10.26 -0.96
CA GLN A 24 -1.12 11.71 -1.17
C GLN A 24 -0.46 12.58 -0.09
N LYS A 25 -0.46 12.14 1.17
CA LYS A 25 0.14 12.90 2.29
C LYS A 25 1.65 12.74 2.38
N LEU A 26 2.19 11.63 1.91
CA LEU A 26 3.59 11.25 2.06
C LEU A 26 4.20 10.78 0.73
N PRO A 27 4.18 11.60 -0.33
CA PRO A 27 4.59 11.20 -1.68
C PRO A 27 6.08 10.87 -1.82
N GLN A 28 6.92 11.24 -0.84
CA GLN A 28 8.37 11.00 -0.88
C GLN A 28 8.80 9.54 -0.63
N TYR A 29 7.90 8.67 -0.19
CA TYR A 29 8.22 7.27 0.08
C TYR A 29 7.82 6.38 -1.09
N ASP A 30 8.56 5.28 -1.25
CA ASP A 30 8.15 4.18 -2.11
C ASP A 30 7.17 3.28 -1.37
N TYR A 31 6.16 2.78 -2.08
CA TYR A 31 5.10 1.94 -1.53
C TYR A 31 4.99 0.62 -2.29
N ILE A 32 4.70 -0.44 -1.56
CA ILE A 32 4.34 -1.76 -2.10
C ILE A 32 2.98 -2.11 -1.51
N TYR A 33 1.94 -2.21 -2.34
CA TYR A 33 0.61 -2.64 -1.90
C TYR A 33 0.40 -4.11 -2.32
N LEU A 34 0.08 -4.96 -1.35
CA LEU A 34 -0.19 -6.38 -1.55
C LEU A 34 -1.60 -6.69 -1.06
N GLY A 35 -2.48 -7.01 -2.01
CA GLY A 35 -3.86 -7.40 -1.72
C GLY A 35 -4.00 -8.92 -1.64
N ASP A 36 -4.54 -9.44 -0.55
CA ASP A 36 -4.92 -10.86 -0.37
C ASP A 36 -6.26 -11.19 -1.04
N ASN A 37 -6.43 -10.76 -2.29
CA ASN A 37 -7.63 -11.06 -3.09
C ASN A 37 -7.66 -12.53 -3.59
N ALA A 38 -6.78 -13.40 -3.09
CA ALA A 38 -6.61 -14.79 -3.51
C ALA A 38 -7.43 -15.79 -2.67
N ARG A 39 -8.67 -15.44 -2.34
CA ARG A 39 -9.66 -16.39 -1.81
C ARG A 39 -10.90 -16.40 -2.69
N SER A 40 -10.79 -17.09 -3.82
CA SER A 40 -11.89 -17.67 -4.61
C SER A 40 -11.59 -19.13 -4.81
#